data_AF-A0AAJ5HYM9-F1
#
_entry.id   AF-A0AAJ5HYM9-F1
#
_cell.length_a   1.000
_cell.length_b   1.000
_cell.length_c   1.000
_cell.angle_alpha   90.00
_cell.angle_beta   90.00
_cell.angle_gamma   90.00
#
_symmetry.space_group_name_H-M   'P 1'
#
loop_
_entity.id
_entity.type
_entity.pdbx_description
1 polymer ?
#
loop_
_entity_poly.entity_id
_entity_poly.type
_entity_poly.pdbx_seq_one_letter_code
_entity_poly.pdbx_strand_id
1 'polypeptide(L)'
;MGLTIVIQATPGSLAALGEKATLVATVQDYDGNNAGRGVVINWTTSDGGLSAATTTTDANGQTSVVLTSSKTIGGATVSATSPAEGGTGQITVPFTDKWVSTSAMYSAWQDSGAPYSCSAWSPDASTINQGTSFTQSAVCYQNQIAYQQNREVSLVTGQVRNVGGVIPLYQTVQAARSQQAVGTKQSTPSCAWSSFTKNGVYATGWDHGVSNTGGPKQGYRLYLGQYIGEVANATDSFAYNGRIYTIGKFRQSTCLGKNCASSREEYEACSVPQ
;
A
#
# COMPACT_ATOMS: atom_id res chain seq x y z
N MET A 1 -4.58 38.29 68.99
CA MET A 1 -5.16 37.49 67.89
C MET A 1 -4.62 38.08 66.60
N GLY A 2 -4.05 37.28 65.71
CA GLY A 2 -3.42 37.75 64.46
C GLY A 2 -4.41 37.80 63.30
N LEU A 3 -3.99 38.39 62.19
CA LEU A 3 -4.76 38.45 60.94
C LEU A 3 -4.88 37.06 60.29
N THR A 4 -5.94 36.88 59.50
CA THR A 4 -6.10 35.72 58.61
C THR A 4 -5.72 36.14 57.19
N ILE A 5 -4.81 35.39 56.55
CA ILE A 5 -4.37 35.66 55.18
C ILE A 5 -4.79 34.49 54.30
N VAL A 6 -5.62 34.77 53.29
CA VAL A 6 -6.04 33.79 52.28
C VAL A 6 -5.40 34.16 50.96
N ILE A 7 -4.69 33.22 50.34
CA ILE A 7 -4.01 33.44 49.07
C ILE A 7 -4.74 32.67 47.97
N GLN A 8 -4.93 33.32 46.83
CA GLN A 8 -5.45 32.71 45.61
C GLN A 8 -4.47 32.92 44.45
N ALA A 9 -4.27 31.89 43.62
CA ALA A 9 -3.41 31.93 42.44
C ALA A 9 -4.23 31.87 41.16
N THR A 10 -3.96 32.78 40.22
CA THR A 10 -4.56 32.76 38.88
C THR A 10 -3.48 32.88 37.79
N PRO A 11 -3.26 31.84 36.96
CA PRO A 11 -3.83 30.49 37.05
C PRO A 11 -3.37 29.73 38.31
N GLY A 12 -4.12 28.68 38.68
CA GLY A 12 -3.84 27.86 39.87
C GLY A 12 -2.67 26.87 39.71
N SER A 13 -2.16 26.70 38.49
CA SER A 13 -0.97 25.91 38.17
C SER A 13 -0.20 26.60 37.05
N LEU A 14 1.10 26.30 36.96
CA LEU A 14 1.99 26.87 35.95
C LEU A 14 2.76 25.75 35.26
N ALA A 15 2.98 25.85 33.95
CA ALA A 15 3.99 25.00 33.34
C ALA A 15 5.37 25.38 33.90
N ALA A 16 6.23 24.39 34.12
CA ALA A 16 7.62 24.57 34.57
C ALA A 16 8.52 25.14 33.45
N LEU A 17 8.13 26.28 32.89
CA LEU A 17 8.74 26.94 31.73
C LEU A 17 9.00 28.44 31.99
N GLY A 18 8.87 28.91 33.23
CA GLY A 18 8.87 30.34 33.56
C GLY A 18 7.54 31.03 33.25
N GLU A 19 6.42 30.29 33.26
CA GLU A 19 5.08 30.88 33.22
C GLU A 19 4.80 31.67 34.50
N LYS A 20 3.79 32.54 34.45
CA LYS A 20 3.48 33.48 35.53
C LYS A 20 2.06 33.31 36.05
N ALA A 21 1.90 33.34 37.37
CA ALA A 21 0.61 33.44 38.05
C ALA A 21 0.56 34.71 38.89
N THR A 22 -0.61 35.35 38.93
CA THR A 22 -0.87 36.41 39.90
C THR A 22 -1.40 35.78 41.17
N LEU A 23 -0.73 36.06 42.29
CA LEU A 23 -1.17 35.69 43.63
C LEU A 23 -1.86 36.90 44.24
N VAL A 24 -3.07 36.71 44.77
CA VAL A 24 -3.80 37.72 45.52
C VAL A 24 -3.94 37.23 46.95
N ALA A 25 -3.45 38.00 47.91
CA ALA A 25 -3.70 37.80 49.32
C ALA A 25 -4.85 38.71 49.78
N THR A 26 -5.87 38.11 50.38
CA THR A 26 -6.93 38.81 51.11
C THR A 26 -6.65 38.70 52.60
N VAL A 27 -6.59 39.84 53.28
CA VAL A 27 -6.22 39.94 54.68
C VAL A 27 -7.44 40.35 55.49
N GLN A 28 -7.82 39.51 56.46
CA GLN A 28 -8.97 39.72 57.33
C GLN A 28 -8.55 39.79 58.79
N ASP A 29 -9.29 40.57 59.58
CA ASP A 29 -9.17 40.62 61.03
C ASP A 29 -9.81 39.39 61.70
N TYR A 30 -9.82 39.38 63.03
CA TYR A 30 -10.36 38.27 63.82
C TYR A 30 -11.90 38.17 63.75
N ASP A 31 -12.58 39.26 63.35
CA ASP A 31 -14.03 39.34 63.17
C ASP A 31 -14.46 38.96 61.74
N GLY A 32 -13.48 38.65 60.86
CA GLY A 32 -13.71 38.30 59.46
C GLY A 32 -13.89 39.49 58.52
N ASN A 33 -13.65 40.71 59.00
CA ASN A 33 -13.68 41.92 58.17
C ASN A 33 -12.34 42.14 57.48
N ASN A 34 -12.34 42.78 56.32
CA ASN A 34 -11.08 43.09 55.62
C ASN A 34 -10.25 44.11 56.42
N ALA A 35 -8.95 43.85 56.56
CA ALA A 35 -8.06 44.67 57.38
C ALA A 35 -7.80 46.09 56.81
N GLY A 36 -8.24 46.38 55.58
CA GLY A 36 -8.12 47.70 54.94
C GLY A 36 -6.71 48.00 54.45
N ARG A 37 -6.41 49.29 54.22
CA ARG A 37 -5.15 49.75 53.60
C ARG A 37 -3.95 49.65 54.54
N GLY A 38 -2.80 49.35 53.96
CA GLY A 38 -1.49 49.61 54.59
C GLY A 38 -0.93 48.46 55.42
N VAL A 39 -1.58 47.29 55.45
CA VAL A 39 -1.00 46.09 56.07
C VAL A 39 0.15 45.59 55.19
N VAL A 40 1.34 45.47 55.78
CA VAL A 40 2.53 44.97 55.08
C VAL A 40 2.52 43.45 55.05
N ILE A 41 2.68 42.87 53.87
CA ILE A 41 2.76 41.43 53.67
C ILE A 41 4.13 41.07 53.10
N ASN A 42 4.86 40.25 53.85
CA ASN A 42 6.12 39.63 53.44
C ASN A 42 5.83 38.30 52.74
N TRP A 43 6.43 38.11 51.58
CA TRP A 43 6.26 36.93 50.74
C TRP A 43 7.53 36.11 50.66
N THR A 44 7.39 34.79 50.73
CA THR A 44 8.47 33.84 50.44
C THR A 44 7.94 32.72 49.57
N THR A 45 8.83 32.08 48.80
CA THR A 45 8.49 30.92 47.96
C THR A 45 9.55 29.83 48.11
N SER A 46 9.13 28.57 48.08
CA SER A 46 10.04 27.42 48.14
C SER A 46 10.73 27.11 46.80
N ASP A 47 10.13 27.52 45.68
CA ASP A 47 10.67 27.36 44.32
C ASP A 47 10.15 28.51 43.42
N GLY A 48 10.77 28.71 42.26
CA GLY A 48 10.46 29.81 41.35
C GLY A 48 10.90 31.18 41.87
N GLY A 49 10.28 32.25 41.38
CA GLY A 49 10.62 33.63 41.73
C GLY A 49 9.39 34.53 41.89
N LEU A 50 9.43 35.39 42.91
CA LEU A 50 8.38 36.39 43.16
C LEU A 50 8.81 37.76 42.62
N SER A 51 7.87 38.50 42.05
CA SER A 51 8.11 39.87 41.54
C SER A 51 8.48 40.89 42.63
N ALA A 52 8.10 40.63 43.88
CA ALA A 52 8.46 41.43 45.05
C ALA A 52 8.50 40.54 46.29
N ALA A 53 9.36 40.89 47.25
CA ALA A 53 9.42 40.23 48.56
C ALA A 53 8.41 40.80 49.56
N THR A 54 7.91 42.01 49.32
CA THR A 54 6.98 42.72 50.22
C THR A 54 5.95 43.50 49.42
N THR A 55 4.73 43.58 49.94
CA THR A 55 3.62 44.33 49.34
C THR A 55 2.73 44.91 50.44
N THR A 56 1.83 45.84 50.11
CA THR A 56 0.91 46.48 51.08
C THR A 56 -0.54 46.39 50.62
N THR A 57 -1.47 46.13 51.54
CA THR A 57 -2.90 45.99 51.23
C THR A 57 -3.55 47.30 50.77
N ASP A 58 -4.55 47.16 49.91
CA ASP A 58 -5.41 48.23 49.40
C ASP A 58 -6.66 48.46 50.29
N ALA A 59 -7.62 49.28 49.81
CA ALA A 59 -8.86 49.58 50.55
C ALA A 59 -9.68 48.35 50.92
N ASN A 60 -9.55 47.28 50.15
CA ASN A 60 -10.30 46.05 50.33
C ASN A 60 -9.52 45.03 51.15
N GLY A 61 -8.39 45.40 51.76
CA GLY A 61 -7.53 44.47 52.49
C GLY A 61 -6.82 43.48 51.55
N GLN A 62 -6.65 43.81 50.27
CA GLN A 62 -6.03 42.93 49.28
C GLN A 62 -4.69 43.44 48.81
N THR A 63 -3.79 42.52 48.50
CA THR A 63 -2.51 42.81 47.85
C THR A 63 -2.16 41.71 46.85
N SER A 64 -1.29 41.99 45.88
CA SER A 64 -0.91 41.02 44.85
C SER A 64 0.58 40.97 44.57
N VAL A 65 1.06 39.79 44.20
CA VAL A 65 2.43 39.52 43.75
C VAL A 65 2.40 38.52 42.60
N VAL A 66 3.29 38.67 41.62
CA VAL A 66 3.44 37.68 40.54
C VAL A 66 4.45 36.61 40.93
N LEU A 67 4.06 35.34 40.85
CA LEU A 67 4.93 34.18 40.91
C LEU A 67 5.32 33.75 39.48
N THR A 68 6.62 33.55 39.26
CA THR A 68 7.17 32.95 38.04
C THR A 68 7.65 31.54 38.35
N SER A 69 7.24 30.54 37.57
CA SER A 69 7.63 29.16 37.79
C SER A 69 9.12 28.93 37.55
N SER A 70 9.68 27.91 38.20
CA SER A 70 11.01 27.39 37.87
C SER A 70 10.95 26.59 36.56
N LYS A 71 12.09 26.01 36.19
CA LYS A 71 12.20 25.08 35.05
C LYS A 71 12.13 23.61 35.46
N THR A 72 11.65 23.34 36.67
CA THR A 72 11.55 22.00 37.25
C THR A 72 10.14 21.69 37.68
N ILE A 73 9.67 20.48 37.38
CA ILE A 73 8.38 19.98 37.87
C ILE A 73 8.50 19.72 39.37
N GLY A 74 7.49 20.11 40.15
CA GLY A 74 7.48 19.93 41.61
C GLY A 74 6.61 20.94 42.36
N GLY A 75 6.50 22.16 41.84
CA GLY A 75 5.66 23.22 42.41
C GLY A 75 6.31 24.03 43.52
N ALA A 76 5.67 25.15 43.86
CA ALA A 76 6.14 26.10 44.84
C ALA A 76 5.10 26.33 45.95
N THR A 77 5.53 26.26 47.21
CA THR A 77 4.76 26.74 48.35
C THR A 77 5.11 28.19 48.60
N VAL A 78 4.11 29.06 48.45
CA VAL A 78 4.22 30.49 48.71
C VAL A 78 3.63 30.79 50.07
N SER A 79 4.40 31.50 50.91
CA SER A 79 3.96 31.95 52.22
C SER A 79 3.83 33.47 52.23
N ALA A 80 2.74 33.96 52.82
CA ALA A 80 2.49 35.38 53.07
C ALA A 80 2.37 35.59 54.58
N THR A 81 3.12 36.55 55.12
CA THR A 81 3.14 36.83 56.57
C THR A 81 3.01 38.33 56.81
N SER A 82 2.15 38.73 57.74
CA SER A 82 2.16 40.09 58.28
C SER A 82 3.11 40.12 59.51
N PRO A 83 4.24 40.85 59.46
CA PRO A 83 5.20 40.87 60.56
C PRO A 83 4.76 41.74 61.75
N ALA A 84 4.01 42.82 61.52
CA ALA A 84 3.64 43.77 62.56
C ALA A 84 2.32 43.38 63.24
N GLU A 85 1.32 43.00 62.44
CA GLU A 85 -0.03 42.66 62.91
C GLU A 85 -0.18 41.15 63.21
N GLY A 86 0.76 40.33 62.73
CA GLY A 86 0.73 38.88 62.85
C GLY A 86 -0.27 38.24 61.91
N GLY A 87 -0.05 36.98 61.55
CA GLY A 87 -0.89 36.23 60.61
C GLY A 87 -0.09 35.65 59.47
N THR A 88 -0.47 34.45 59.04
CA THR A 88 0.20 33.71 57.98
C THR A 88 -0.82 33.06 57.04
N GLY A 89 -0.52 33.07 55.75
CA GLY A 89 -1.24 32.33 54.72
C GLY A 89 -0.25 31.55 53.86
N GLN A 90 -0.68 30.41 53.34
CA GLN A 90 0.12 29.60 52.43
C GLN A 90 -0.72 29.08 51.27
N ILE A 91 -0.10 28.95 50.10
CA ILE A 91 -0.67 28.26 48.94
C ILE A 91 0.43 27.46 48.24
N THR A 92 0.09 26.27 47.76
CA THR A 92 0.97 25.50 46.87
C THR A 92 0.50 25.67 45.44
N VAL A 93 1.36 26.18 44.58
CA VAL A 93 1.14 26.31 43.13
C VAL A 93 1.96 25.21 42.43
N PRO A 94 1.32 24.17 41.88
CA PRO A 94 2.04 23.10 41.18
C PRO A 94 2.67 23.62 39.88
N PHE A 95 3.94 23.26 39.69
CA PHE A 95 4.64 23.43 38.43
C PHE A 95 4.51 22.13 37.65
N THR A 96 3.71 22.16 36.59
CA THR A 96 3.34 20.98 35.81
C THR A 96 4.16 20.89 34.53
N ASP A 97 4.11 19.72 33.91
CA ASP A 97 4.59 19.56 32.55
C ASP A 97 3.67 20.29 31.56
N LYS A 98 4.18 20.54 30.35
CA LYS A 98 3.43 21.05 29.21
C LYS A 98 3.80 20.25 27.97
N TRP A 99 2.85 19.45 27.51
CA TRP A 99 3.01 18.60 26.34
C TRP A 99 2.45 19.27 25.10
N VAL A 100 3.17 19.15 23.98
CA VAL A 100 2.76 19.66 22.68
C VAL A 100 2.93 18.61 21.60
N SER A 101 2.10 18.66 20.55
CA SER A 101 2.20 17.74 19.42
C SER A 101 3.60 17.79 18.78
N THR A 102 4.14 16.62 18.46
CA THR A 102 5.38 16.46 17.70
C THR A 102 5.16 15.55 16.51
N SER A 103 6.20 15.36 15.68
CA SER A 103 6.14 14.54 14.47
C SER A 103 5.58 13.15 14.79
N ALA A 104 4.59 12.69 14.02
CA ALA A 104 4.06 11.33 14.17
C ALA A 104 5.08 10.28 13.70
N MET A 105 4.89 9.03 14.13
CA MET A 105 5.56 7.87 13.55
C MET A 105 4.64 7.17 12.58
N TYR A 106 5.21 6.65 11.50
CA TYR A 106 4.51 5.87 10.48
C TYR A 106 5.16 4.50 10.36
N SER A 107 4.35 3.45 10.33
CA SER A 107 4.85 2.15 9.88
C SER A 107 5.15 2.19 8.39
N ALA A 108 5.95 1.22 7.91
CA ALA A 108 5.98 0.94 6.49
C ALA A 108 4.59 0.51 6.01
N TRP A 109 4.28 0.79 4.75
CA TRP A 109 3.12 0.21 4.08
C TRP A 109 3.33 -1.28 3.88
N GLN A 110 2.31 -2.06 4.21
CA GLN A 110 2.28 -3.51 4.02
C GLN A 110 1.05 -3.90 3.21
N ASP A 111 1.19 -4.97 2.41
CA ASP A 111 0.10 -5.51 1.61
C ASP A 111 -1.04 -6.02 2.51
N SER A 112 -2.27 -5.62 2.18
CA SER A 112 -3.49 -6.04 2.85
C SER A 112 -4.35 -6.86 1.88
N GLY A 113 -4.37 -8.17 2.11
CA GLY A 113 -5.09 -9.11 1.24
C GLY A 113 -4.37 -9.39 -0.09
N ALA A 114 -5.01 -10.22 -0.91
CA ALA A 114 -4.48 -10.62 -2.21
C ALA A 114 -4.69 -9.53 -3.29
N PRO A 115 -3.83 -9.49 -4.33
CA PRO A 115 -4.03 -8.63 -5.49
C PRO A 115 -5.35 -8.92 -6.20
N TYR A 116 -5.98 -7.90 -6.77
CA TYR A 116 -7.27 -8.03 -7.45
C TYR A 116 -7.36 -7.13 -8.69
N SER A 117 -8.41 -7.35 -9.49
CA SER A 117 -8.70 -6.61 -10.73
C SER A 117 -7.45 -6.44 -11.61
N CYS A 118 -6.74 -7.55 -11.82
CA CYS A 118 -5.56 -7.59 -12.65
C CYS A 118 -5.90 -7.36 -14.12
N SER A 119 -5.01 -6.66 -14.83
CA SER A 119 -5.05 -6.61 -16.29
C SER A 119 -4.90 -8.01 -16.88
N ALA A 120 -5.28 -8.17 -18.16
CA ALA A 120 -4.86 -9.33 -18.92
C ALA A 120 -3.32 -9.44 -18.88
N TRP A 121 -2.83 -10.68 -18.88
CA TRP A 121 -1.41 -10.93 -18.98
C TRP A 121 -0.89 -10.54 -20.37
N SER A 122 0.25 -9.86 -20.40
CA SER A 122 0.88 -9.39 -21.63
C SER A 122 2.37 -9.73 -21.65
N PRO A 123 2.92 -10.23 -22.77
CA PRO A 123 2.24 -10.55 -24.03
C PRO A 123 1.24 -11.70 -23.89
N ASP A 124 0.20 -11.70 -24.73
CA ASP A 124 -0.73 -12.83 -24.81
C ASP A 124 -0.01 -14.03 -25.44
N ALA A 125 -0.12 -15.21 -24.82
CA ALA A 125 0.54 -16.43 -25.30
C ALA A 125 0.21 -16.78 -26.75
N SER A 126 -0.99 -16.45 -27.23
CA SER A 126 -1.42 -16.67 -28.62
C SER A 126 -0.70 -15.79 -29.64
N THR A 127 0.06 -14.79 -29.18
CA THR A 127 0.91 -13.94 -30.02
C THR A 127 2.34 -14.45 -30.13
N ILE A 128 2.75 -15.34 -29.21
CA ILE A 128 4.09 -15.91 -29.12
C ILE A 128 4.13 -17.32 -29.71
N ASN A 129 5.13 -17.61 -30.54
CA ASN A 129 5.28 -18.88 -31.23
C ASN A 129 5.21 -20.09 -30.27
N GLN A 130 4.51 -21.13 -30.71
CA GLN A 130 4.32 -22.35 -29.93
C GLN A 130 5.64 -22.90 -29.38
N GLY A 131 5.65 -23.26 -28.09
CA GLY A 131 6.82 -23.85 -27.42
C GLY A 131 7.88 -22.85 -26.97
N THR A 132 7.74 -21.56 -27.27
CA THR A 132 8.68 -20.52 -26.81
C THR A 132 8.34 -20.09 -25.39
N SER A 133 9.26 -20.29 -24.45
CA SER A 133 9.13 -19.78 -23.08
C SER A 133 9.32 -18.26 -23.05
N PHE A 134 8.45 -17.56 -22.33
CA PHE A 134 8.53 -16.12 -22.16
C PHE A 134 7.93 -15.69 -20.82
N THR A 135 8.26 -14.48 -20.39
CA THR A 135 7.65 -13.87 -19.19
C THR A 135 6.52 -12.95 -19.61
N GLN A 136 5.35 -13.12 -18.99
CA GLN A 136 4.23 -12.21 -19.11
C GLN A 136 4.04 -11.42 -17.82
N SER A 137 3.57 -10.19 -17.98
CA SER A 137 3.28 -9.27 -16.89
C SER A 137 1.81 -8.88 -16.86
N ALA A 138 1.28 -8.69 -15.66
CA ALA A 138 -0.04 -8.12 -15.43
C ALA A 138 0.07 -7.06 -14.34
N VAL A 139 -0.75 -6.01 -14.43
CA VAL A 139 -0.84 -4.98 -13.39
C VAL A 139 -2.09 -5.24 -12.59
N CYS A 140 -1.93 -5.44 -11.28
CA CYS A 140 -3.02 -5.66 -10.34
C CYS A 140 -3.14 -4.48 -9.39
N TYR A 141 -4.33 -4.30 -8.80
CA TYR A 141 -4.48 -3.43 -7.64
C TYR A 141 -4.12 -4.19 -6.37
N GLN A 142 -3.38 -3.52 -5.49
CA GLN A 142 -2.96 -4.02 -4.19
C GLN A 142 -3.38 -3.02 -3.13
N ASN A 143 -4.26 -3.45 -2.22
CA ASN A 143 -4.55 -2.67 -1.03
C ASN A 143 -3.37 -2.76 -0.08
N GLN A 144 -3.04 -1.64 0.54
CA GLN A 144 -2.01 -1.56 1.57
C GLN A 144 -2.56 -0.85 2.80
N ILE A 145 -2.02 -1.25 3.95
CA ILE A 145 -2.31 -0.64 5.25
C ILE A 145 -1.00 -0.16 5.88
N ALA A 146 -1.05 0.99 6.54
CA ALA A 146 0.00 1.49 7.42
C ALA A 146 -0.63 2.05 8.69
N TYR A 147 0.18 2.36 9.68
CA TYR A 147 -0.28 2.90 10.96
C TYR A 147 0.43 4.20 11.28
N GLN A 148 -0.35 5.21 11.67
CA GLN A 148 0.14 6.46 12.23
C GLN A 148 0.01 6.42 13.75
N GLN A 149 1.12 6.69 14.44
CA GLN A 149 1.14 6.92 15.88
C GLN A 149 1.39 8.40 16.14
N ASN A 150 0.36 9.08 16.65
CA ASN A 150 0.51 10.46 17.12
C ASN A 150 1.37 10.49 18.38
N ARG A 151 2.14 11.56 18.53
CA ARG A 151 3.07 11.74 19.64
C ARG A 151 3.04 13.18 20.14
N GLU A 152 3.41 13.34 21.40
CA GLU A 152 3.65 14.64 22.00
C GLU A 152 5.01 14.65 22.69
N VAL A 153 5.60 15.84 22.78
CA VAL A 153 6.86 16.10 23.45
C VAL A 153 6.64 17.03 24.63
N SER A 154 7.27 16.71 25.75
CA SER A 154 7.30 17.56 26.93
C SER A 154 8.22 18.74 26.65
N LEU A 155 7.69 19.95 26.77
CA LEU A 155 8.49 21.18 26.66
C LEU A 155 9.45 21.37 27.83
N VAL A 156 9.24 20.66 28.95
CA VAL A 156 10.06 20.77 30.15
C VAL A 156 11.19 19.73 30.14
N THR A 157 10.87 18.46 29.86
CA THR A 157 11.80 17.33 29.99
C THR A 157 12.36 16.83 28.65
N GLY A 158 11.75 17.22 27.52
CA GLY A 158 12.08 16.69 26.20
C GLY A 158 11.65 15.24 25.97
N GLN A 159 11.01 14.59 26.95
CA GLN A 159 10.46 13.24 26.77
C GLN A 159 9.38 13.25 25.69
N VAL A 160 9.29 12.14 24.94
CA VAL A 160 8.28 11.93 23.92
C VAL A 160 7.39 10.78 24.35
N ARG A 161 6.07 10.92 24.17
CA ARG A 161 5.11 9.85 24.43
C ARG A 161 4.09 9.73 23.30
N ASN A 162 3.48 8.55 23.22
CA ASN A 162 2.40 8.25 22.29
C ASN A 162 1.08 8.85 22.77
N VAL A 163 0.29 9.36 21.84
CA VAL A 163 -1.03 9.95 22.11
C VAL A 163 -2.09 9.11 21.41
N GLY A 164 -3.01 8.55 22.21
CA GLY A 164 -4.09 7.71 21.71
C GLY A 164 -3.62 6.40 21.07
N GLY A 165 -4.57 5.68 20.49
CA GLY A 165 -4.28 4.47 19.71
C GLY A 165 -3.69 4.78 18.33
N VAL A 166 -3.10 3.75 17.71
CA VAL A 166 -2.64 3.84 16.32
C VAL A 166 -3.82 4.07 15.37
N ILE A 167 -3.62 4.95 14.38
CA ILE A 167 -4.62 5.28 13.37
C ILE A 167 -4.27 4.48 12.10
N PRO A 168 -5.17 3.60 11.61
CA PRO A 168 -4.94 2.89 10.37
C PRO A 168 -5.06 3.85 9.17
N LEU A 169 -4.09 3.77 8.27
CA LEU A 169 -4.07 4.45 6.99
C LEU A 169 -4.24 3.40 5.89
N TYR A 170 -5.00 3.74 4.87
CA TYR A 170 -5.29 2.86 3.75
C TYR A 170 -4.90 3.51 2.45
N GLN A 171 -4.33 2.73 1.53
CA GLN A 171 -4.13 3.13 0.15
C GLN A 171 -4.29 1.94 -0.77
N THR A 172 -4.53 2.21 -2.05
CA THR A 172 -4.50 1.21 -3.11
C THR A 172 -3.43 1.62 -4.11
N VAL A 173 -2.50 0.71 -4.38
CA VAL A 173 -1.42 0.91 -5.36
C VAL A 173 -1.55 -0.09 -6.50
N GLN A 174 -0.90 0.20 -7.62
CA GLN A 174 -0.74 -0.76 -8.69
C GLN A 174 0.56 -1.55 -8.48
N ALA A 175 0.47 -2.87 -8.54
CA ALA A 175 1.59 -3.78 -8.42
C ALA A 175 1.71 -4.63 -9.68
N ALA A 176 2.89 -4.62 -10.29
CA ALA A 176 3.21 -5.50 -11.40
C ALA A 176 3.43 -6.93 -10.88
N ARG A 177 2.81 -7.90 -11.56
CA ARG A 177 3.03 -9.33 -11.38
C ARG A 177 3.69 -9.87 -12.62
N SER A 178 4.56 -10.86 -12.44
CA SER A 178 5.28 -11.54 -13.52
C SER A 178 5.11 -13.05 -13.37
N GLN A 179 4.89 -13.74 -14.47
CA GLN A 179 4.90 -15.20 -14.50
C GLN A 179 5.53 -15.72 -15.80
N GLN A 180 6.05 -16.94 -15.74
CA GLN A 180 6.48 -17.67 -16.93
C GLN A 180 5.27 -18.23 -17.67
N ALA A 181 5.33 -18.21 -18.99
CA ALA A 181 4.34 -18.80 -19.89
C ALA A 181 5.03 -19.39 -21.12
N VAL A 182 4.31 -20.21 -21.87
CA VAL A 182 4.76 -20.79 -23.14
C VAL A 182 3.83 -20.31 -24.25
N GLY A 183 4.40 -19.86 -25.36
CA GLY A 183 3.64 -19.42 -26.52
C GLY A 183 2.72 -20.50 -27.05
N THR A 184 1.57 -20.09 -27.57
CA THR A 184 0.53 -20.96 -28.16
C THR A 184 0.21 -20.60 -29.61
N LYS A 185 0.90 -19.60 -30.18
CA LYS A 185 0.72 -19.23 -31.59
C LYS A 185 1.17 -20.36 -32.49
N GLN A 186 0.20 -21.02 -33.11
CA GLN A 186 0.46 -22.01 -34.14
C GLN A 186 1.04 -21.32 -35.38
N SER A 187 2.07 -21.94 -35.94
CA SER A 187 2.61 -21.56 -37.24
C SER A 187 1.55 -21.71 -38.32
N THR A 188 1.45 -20.72 -39.20
CA THR A 188 0.56 -20.79 -40.38
C THR A 188 1.02 -21.94 -41.28
N PRO A 189 0.14 -22.88 -41.69
CA PRO A 189 0.52 -23.98 -42.55
C PRO A 189 1.01 -23.48 -43.91
N SER A 190 2.18 -23.95 -44.34
CA SER A 190 2.67 -23.73 -45.70
C SER A 190 2.14 -24.86 -46.58
N CYS A 191 1.27 -24.52 -47.54
CA CYS A 191 0.69 -25.48 -48.47
C CYS A 191 1.43 -25.45 -49.80
N ALA A 192 1.82 -26.62 -50.29
CA ALA A 192 2.48 -26.78 -51.57
C ALA A 192 1.74 -27.82 -52.42
N TRP A 193 1.74 -27.57 -53.73
CA TRP A 193 1.28 -28.52 -54.73
C TRP A 193 2.14 -28.41 -55.98
N SER A 194 2.55 -29.56 -56.54
CA SER A 194 3.13 -29.63 -57.88
C SER A 194 2.36 -30.63 -58.75
N SER A 195 2.32 -30.39 -60.06
CA SER A 195 1.52 -31.18 -60.99
C SER A 195 1.97 -32.64 -61.05
N PHE A 196 1.04 -33.56 -60.84
CA PHE A 196 1.23 -34.96 -61.20
C PHE A 196 1.08 -35.12 -62.72
N THR A 197 2.01 -35.83 -63.36
CA THR A 197 1.83 -36.28 -64.75
C THR A 197 1.53 -37.77 -64.78
N LYS A 198 0.81 -38.20 -65.82
CA LYS A 198 0.33 -39.57 -66.04
C LYS A 198 1.41 -40.66 -65.96
N ASN A 199 2.69 -40.29 -66.15
CA ASN A 199 3.82 -41.23 -66.21
C ASN A 199 4.84 -41.03 -65.07
N GLY A 200 4.43 -40.42 -63.96
CA GLY A 200 5.26 -40.29 -62.77
C GLY A 200 6.16 -39.07 -62.82
N VAL A 201 5.83 -38.06 -62.04
CA VAL A 201 6.77 -36.98 -61.69
C VAL A 201 6.66 -36.70 -60.20
N TYR A 202 7.82 -36.35 -59.65
CA TYR A 202 8.14 -35.79 -58.35
C TYR A 202 7.10 -34.79 -57.83
N ALA A 203 5.97 -35.32 -57.36
CA ALA A 203 4.86 -34.53 -56.90
C ALA A 203 5.03 -34.13 -55.44
N THR A 204 4.68 -32.90 -55.13
CA THR A 204 4.46 -32.44 -53.76
C THR A 204 2.96 -32.32 -53.58
N GLY A 205 2.37 -33.11 -52.70
CA GLY A 205 0.92 -33.15 -52.54
C GLY A 205 0.43 -34.47 -51.92
N TRP A 206 -0.88 -34.54 -51.66
CA TRP A 206 -1.54 -35.78 -51.29
C TRP A 206 -2.30 -36.34 -52.50
N ASP A 207 -2.24 -37.66 -52.68
CA ASP A 207 -3.14 -38.35 -53.60
C ASP A 207 -4.09 -39.28 -52.84
N HIS A 208 -5.27 -39.50 -53.41
CA HIS A 208 -6.26 -40.44 -52.89
C HIS A 208 -6.90 -41.20 -54.06
N GLY A 209 -6.80 -42.52 -54.02
CA GLY A 209 -7.38 -43.39 -55.06
C GLY A 209 -8.85 -43.69 -54.77
N VAL A 210 -9.72 -43.26 -55.67
CA VAL A 210 -11.17 -43.49 -55.56
C VAL A 210 -11.60 -44.54 -56.59
N SER A 211 -12.29 -45.58 -56.14
CA SER A 211 -12.94 -46.53 -57.03
C SER A 211 -14.33 -46.03 -57.41
N ASN A 212 -14.57 -45.85 -58.71
CA ASN A 212 -15.88 -45.44 -59.23
C ASN A 212 -16.84 -46.62 -59.42
N THR A 213 -16.38 -47.83 -59.09
CA THR A 213 -17.12 -49.10 -59.28
C THR A 213 -17.29 -49.88 -57.98
N GLY A 214 -17.09 -49.25 -56.80
CA GLY A 214 -17.34 -49.86 -55.49
C GLY A 214 -16.22 -50.72 -54.91
N GLY A 215 -14.96 -50.48 -55.30
CA GLY A 215 -13.78 -51.15 -54.74
C GLY A 215 -13.37 -50.65 -53.34
N PRO A 216 -12.33 -51.27 -52.74
CA PRO A 216 -11.86 -50.91 -51.40
C PRO A 216 -11.38 -49.46 -51.33
N LYS A 217 -11.67 -48.78 -50.22
CA LYS A 217 -11.18 -47.42 -49.95
C LYS A 217 -9.65 -47.43 -49.85
N GLN A 218 -9.00 -46.52 -50.56
CA GLN A 218 -7.55 -46.33 -50.45
C GLN A 218 -7.26 -45.22 -49.43
N GLY A 219 -6.09 -45.26 -48.82
CA GLY A 219 -5.62 -44.16 -47.97
C GLY A 219 -5.22 -42.93 -48.79
N TYR A 220 -4.95 -41.85 -48.09
CA TYR A 220 -4.32 -40.65 -48.64
C TYR A 220 -2.82 -40.81 -48.57
N ARG A 221 -2.13 -40.75 -49.70
CA ARG A 221 -0.67 -40.93 -49.82
C ARG A 221 0.02 -39.59 -49.97
N LEU A 222 0.99 -39.32 -49.11
CA LEU A 222 1.82 -38.11 -49.15
C LEU A 222 3.01 -38.29 -50.09
N TYR A 223 3.18 -37.34 -51.01
CA TYR A 223 4.37 -37.22 -51.85
C TYR A 223 5.07 -35.88 -51.60
N LEU A 224 6.39 -35.92 -51.46
CA LEU A 224 7.28 -34.76 -51.36
C LEU A 224 8.45 -34.93 -52.34
N GLY A 225 8.14 -34.97 -53.63
CA GLY A 225 9.06 -35.41 -54.68
C GLY A 225 9.17 -36.94 -54.79
N GLN A 226 8.88 -37.65 -53.72
CA GLN A 226 8.79 -39.12 -53.67
C GLN A 226 7.69 -39.54 -52.70
N TYR A 227 7.29 -40.81 -52.72
CA TYR A 227 6.34 -41.35 -51.75
C TYR A 227 6.95 -41.32 -50.34
N ILE A 228 6.23 -40.74 -49.39
CA ILE A 228 6.67 -40.58 -47.99
C ILE A 228 5.90 -41.50 -47.05
N GLY A 229 4.59 -41.62 -47.24
CA GLY A 229 3.72 -42.41 -46.37
C GLY A 229 2.25 -42.18 -46.66
N GLU A 230 1.38 -42.77 -45.85
CA GLU A 230 -0.07 -42.70 -46.03
C GLU A 230 -0.83 -42.52 -44.71
N VAL A 231 -2.02 -41.95 -44.80
CA VAL A 231 -3.00 -41.83 -43.71
C VAL A 231 -4.37 -42.36 -44.15
N ALA A 232 -5.19 -42.82 -43.21
CA ALA A 232 -6.46 -43.45 -43.54
C ALA A 232 -7.55 -42.43 -43.88
N ASN A 233 -7.59 -41.29 -43.19
CA ASN A 233 -8.67 -40.30 -43.30
C ASN A 233 -8.14 -38.93 -43.70
N ALA A 234 -9.01 -38.12 -44.33
CA ALA A 234 -8.69 -36.76 -44.75
C ALA A 234 -8.32 -35.82 -43.58
N THR A 235 -8.74 -36.14 -42.36
CA THR A 235 -8.48 -35.38 -41.14
C THR A 235 -7.21 -35.80 -40.42
N ASP A 236 -6.59 -36.90 -40.84
CA ASP A 236 -5.37 -37.41 -40.23
C ASP A 236 -4.17 -36.55 -40.66
N SER A 237 -3.07 -36.66 -39.91
CA SER A 237 -1.83 -35.95 -40.20
C SER A 237 -0.65 -36.92 -40.22
N PHE A 238 0.40 -36.56 -40.96
CA PHE A 238 1.60 -37.39 -41.09
C PHE A 238 2.84 -36.59 -40.70
N ALA A 239 3.55 -37.04 -39.67
CA ALA A 239 4.78 -36.41 -39.22
C ALA A 239 5.98 -36.92 -40.03
N TYR A 240 6.72 -36.01 -40.66
CA TYR A 240 7.93 -36.35 -41.42
C TYR A 240 8.94 -35.21 -41.36
N ASN A 241 10.19 -35.55 -41.05
CA ASN A 241 11.33 -34.62 -41.04
C ASN A 241 11.10 -33.34 -40.22
N GLY A 242 10.56 -33.48 -39.00
CA GLY A 242 10.29 -32.35 -38.09
C GLY A 242 9.13 -31.44 -38.52
N ARG A 243 8.25 -31.93 -39.40
CA ARG A 243 7.04 -31.23 -39.83
C ARG A 243 5.83 -32.16 -39.76
N ILE A 244 4.67 -31.59 -39.46
CA ILE A 244 3.38 -32.28 -39.54
C ILE A 244 2.72 -31.87 -40.84
N TYR A 245 2.45 -32.84 -41.70
CA TYR A 245 1.75 -32.66 -42.97
C TYR A 245 0.26 -32.99 -42.80
N THR A 246 -0.60 -32.11 -43.30
CA THR A 246 -2.05 -32.28 -43.36
C THR A 246 -2.54 -32.17 -44.79
N ILE A 247 -3.71 -32.75 -45.05
CA ILE A 247 -4.37 -32.68 -46.36
C ILE A 247 -5.03 -31.31 -46.50
N GLY A 248 -4.58 -30.55 -47.49
CA GLY A 248 -5.08 -29.21 -47.80
C GLY A 248 -6.24 -29.24 -48.78
N LYS A 249 -6.37 -28.21 -49.61
CA LYS A 249 -7.48 -28.11 -50.55
C LYS A 249 -7.37 -29.15 -51.65
N PHE A 250 -8.53 -29.69 -52.07
CA PHE A 250 -8.64 -30.48 -53.29
C PHE A 250 -8.24 -29.62 -54.50
N ARG A 251 -7.45 -30.20 -55.40
CA ARG A 251 -6.96 -29.54 -56.62
C ARG A 251 -7.65 -30.07 -57.85
N GLN A 252 -7.56 -31.37 -58.08
CA GLN A 252 -8.06 -32.00 -59.30
C GLN A 252 -8.33 -33.49 -59.11
N SER A 253 -9.10 -34.05 -60.05
CA SER A 253 -9.33 -35.48 -60.18
C SER A 253 -8.88 -35.94 -61.56
N THR A 254 -8.00 -36.93 -61.60
CA THR A 254 -7.48 -37.51 -62.83
C THR A 254 -8.11 -38.89 -63.04
N CYS A 255 -8.73 -39.10 -64.21
CA CYS A 255 -9.30 -40.38 -64.61
C CYS A 255 -8.20 -41.44 -64.85
N LEU A 256 -8.34 -42.62 -64.24
CA LEU A 256 -7.42 -43.75 -64.38
C LEU A 256 -8.16 -45.00 -64.89
N GLY A 257 -7.52 -45.70 -65.84
CA GLY A 257 -8.05 -46.91 -66.47
C GLY A 257 -9.04 -46.67 -67.61
N LYS A 258 -9.50 -47.74 -68.26
CA LYS A 258 -10.57 -47.65 -69.28
C LYS A 258 -11.87 -47.19 -68.60
N ASN A 259 -12.58 -46.26 -69.24
CA ASN A 259 -13.86 -45.70 -68.78
C ASN A 259 -13.81 -45.06 -67.37
N CYS A 260 -12.66 -44.60 -66.90
CA CYS A 260 -12.52 -43.99 -65.57
C CYS A 260 -13.02 -44.88 -64.42
N ALA A 261 -12.76 -46.19 -64.50
CA ALA A 261 -13.11 -47.14 -63.43
C ALA A 261 -12.52 -46.76 -62.06
N SER A 262 -11.46 -45.93 -62.05
CA SER A 262 -10.94 -45.27 -60.86
C SER A 262 -10.54 -43.83 -61.16
N SER A 263 -10.48 -42.99 -60.14
CA SER A 263 -9.93 -41.65 -60.21
C SER A 263 -8.86 -41.44 -59.15
N ARG A 264 -7.88 -40.60 -59.45
CA ARG A 264 -6.93 -40.09 -58.48
C ARG A 264 -7.32 -38.67 -58.13
N GLU A 265 -7.73 -38.47 -56.89
CA GLU A 265 -7.95 -37.15 -56.31
C GLU A 265 -6.62 -36.62 -55.77
N GLU A 266 -6.35 -35.34 -56.00
CA GLU A 266 -5.10 -34.70 -55.58
C GLU A 266 -5.41 -33.49 -54.70
N TYR A 267 -4.64 -33.35 -53.63
CA TYR A 267 -4.79 -32.29 -52.64
C TYR A 267 -3.45 -31.63 -52.35
N GLU A 268 -3.49 -30.39 -51.87
CA GLU A 268 -2.28 -29.71 -51.39
C GLU A 268 -1.69 -30.42 -50.17
N ALA A 269 -0.36 -30.47 -50.08
CA ALA A 269 0.32 -30.85 -48.84
C ALA A 269 0.58 -29.59 -48.02
N CYS A 270 -0.22 -29.39 -46.97
CA CYS A 270 -0.01 -28.33 -45.99
C CYS A 270 0.91 -28.82 -44.89
N SER A 271 1.87 -28.01 -44.44
CA SER A 271 2.78 -28.41 -43.36
C SER A 271 3.06 -27.30 -42.36
N VAL A 272 3.19 -27.71 -41.10
CA VAL A 272 3.68 -26.90 -39.99
C VAL A 272 4.92 -27.56 -39.38
N PRO A 273 5.86 -26.81 -38.78
CA PRO A 273 6.86 -27.39 -37.87
C PRO A 273 6.19 -28.28 -36.82
N GLN A 274 6.84 -29.40 -36.51
CA GLN A 274 6.43 -30.33 -35.46
C GLN A 274 6.79 -29.80 -34.07
#